data_AF-A0A949EVY5-F1
#
_entry.id   AF-A0A949EVY5-F1
#
_cell.length_a   1.000
_cell.length_b   1.000
_cell.length_c   1.000
_cell.angle_alpha   90.00
_cell.angle_beta   90.00
_cell.angle_gamma   90.00
#
_symmetry.space_group_name_H-M   'P 1'
#
loop_
_entity.id
_entity.type
_entity.pdbx_description
1 polymer ?
#
loop_
_entity_poly.entity_id
_entity_poly.type
_entity_poly.pdbx_seq_one_letter_code
_entity_poly.pdbx_strand_id
1 'polypeptide(L)' 'MRPLNCPKKPGFYHSVIEATEKPLIERTLERTYGNQIKAAELLGINRNTLRSKIRKLGIEVNRWKY' A
#
# COMPACT_ATOMS: atom_id res chain seq x y z
N MET A 1 32.82 2.85 18.35
CA MET A 1 32.05 3.78 17.50
C MET A 1 31.01 2.97 16.73
N ARG A 2 29.69 3.17 16.97
CA ARG A 2 28.65 2.62 16.07
C ARG A 2 28.54 3.55 14.85
N PRO A 3 28.49 3.04 13.61
CA PRO A 3 28.25 3.90 12.47
C PRO A 3 26.88 4.58 12.63
N LEU A 4 26.83 5.88 12.35
CA LEU A 4 25.58 6.61 12.18
C LEU A 4 24.88 6.02 10.94
N ASN A 5 23.87 5.18 11.19
CA ASN A 5 23.00 4.68 10.15
C ASN A 5 22.15 5.86 9.65
N CYS A 6 22.62 6.56 8.62
CA CYS A 6 21.81 7.57 7.94
C CYS A 6 20.61 6.86 7.32
N PRO A 7 19.36 7.27 7.63
CA PRO A 7 18.21 6.73 6.92
C PRO A 7 18.38 7.07 5.44
N LYS A 8 18.71 6.07 4.61
CA LYS A 8 18.77 6.23 3.17
C LYS A 8 17.38 6.66 2.72
N LYS A 9 17.25 7.94 2.33
CA LYS A 9 16.02 8.42 1.73
C LYS A 9 15.70 7.52 0.54
N PRO A 10 14.48 6.98 0.42
CA PRO A 10 14.11 6.20 -0.73
C PRO A 10 14.40 7.03 -1.99
N GLY A 11 15.05 6.42 -2.98
CA GLY A 11 15.36 7.11 -4.22
C GLY A 11 14.08 7.62 -4.89
N PHE A 12 14.20 8.65 -5.74
CA PHE A 12 13.06 9.30 -6.39
C PHE A 12 12.09 8.31 -7.05
N TYR A 13 12.62 7.27 -7.71
CA TYR A 13 11.83 6.18 -8.28
C TYR A 13 10.88 5.51 -7.26
N HIS A 14 11.37 5.25 -6.04
CA HIS A 14 10.57 4.64 -4.98
C HIS A 14 9.48 5.58 -4.47
N SER A 15 9.79 6.87 -4.32
CA SER A 15 8.81 7.88 -3.92
C SER A 15 7.68 8.02 -4.94
N VAL A 16 8.00 8.00 -6.24
CA VAL A 16 7.00 8.03 -7.32
C VAL A 16 6.12 6.79 -7.30
N ILE A 17 6.71 5.60 -7.08
CA ILE A 17 5.95 4.36 -6.94
C ILE A 17 5.00 4.45 -5.75
N GLU A 18 5.45 4.84 -4.57
CA GLU A 18 4.58 4.92 -3.39
C GLU A 18 3.47 5.95 -3.55
N ALA A 19 3.77 7.11 -4.16
CA ALA A 19 2.80 8.14 -4.47
C ALA A 19 1.71 7.67 -5.45
N THR A 20 2.04 6.73 -6.34
CA THR A 20 1.10 6.16 -7.32
C THR A 20 0.36 4.95 -6.77
N GLU A 21 1.04 4.07 -6.03
CA GLU A 21 0.47 2.84 -5.47
C GLU A 21 -0.57 3.12 -4.39
N LYS A 22 -0.33 4.12 -3.52
CA LYS A 22 -1.26 4.45 -2.45
C LYS A 22 -2.67 4.80 -2.95
N PRO A 23 -2.86 5.81 -3.84
CA PRO A 23 -4.20 6.13 -4.34
C PRO A 23 -4.81 4.97 -5.14
N LEU A 24 -4.01 4.20 -5.90
CA LEU A 24 -4.52 3.04 -6.62
C LEU A 24 -5.15 2.00 -5.67
N ILE A 25 -4.46 1.67 -4.58
CA ILE A 25 -4.94 0.71 -3.58
C ILE A 25 -6.15 1.27 -2.82
N GLU A 26 -6.11 2.54 -2.42
CA GLU A 26 -7.23 3.18 -1.71
C GLU A 26 -8.51 3.18 -2.55
N ARG A 27 -8.43 3.54 -3.83
CA ARG A 27 -9.58 3.52 -4.76
C ARG A 27 -10.12 2.11 -5.00
N THR A 28 -9.23 1.14 -5.04
CA THR A 28 -9.63 -0.27 -5.20
C THR A 28 -10.36 -0.76 -3.95
N LEU A 29 -9.85 -0.45 -2.76
CA LEU A 29 -10.49 -0.80 -1.49
C LEU A 29 -11.82 -0.07 -1.30
N GLU A 30 -11.91 1.19 -1.73
CA GLU A 30 -13.16 1.95 -1.78
C GLU A 30 -14.20 1.24 -2.63
N ARG A 31 -13.84 0.83 -3.85
CA ARG A 31 -14.73 0.14 -4.79
C ARG A 31 -15.15 -1.26 -4.31
N THR A 32 -14.37 -1.89 -3.44
CA THR A 32 -14.68 -3.21 -2.87
C THR A 32 -15.17 -3.17 -1.43
N TYR A 33 -15.51 -1.98 -0.89
CA TYR A 33 -16.00 -1.80 0.49
C TYR A 33 -15.06 -2.43 1.54
N GLY A 34 -13.76 -2.19 1.37
CA GLY A 34 -12.72 -2.73 2.25
C GLY A 34 -12.47 -4.23 2.12
N ASN A 35 -13.08 -4.92 1.16
CA ASN A 35 -12.81 -6.34 0.91
C ASN A 35 -11.47 -6.53 0.20
N GLN A 36 -10.46 -6.93 0.97
CA GLN A 36 -9.09 -7.13 0.47
C GLN A 36 -8.95 -8.30 -0.51
N ILE A 37 -9.82 -9.32 -0.45
CA ILE A 37 -9.78 -10.44 -1.40
C ILE A 37 -10.21 -9.92 -2.78
N LYS A 38 -11.39 -9.28 -2.84
CA LYS A 38 -11.91 -8.68 -4.08
C LYS A 38 -10.99 -7.58 -4.61
N ALA A 39 -10.39 -6.76 -3.74
CA ALA A 39 -9.46 -5.72 -4.16
C ALA A 39 -8.18 -6.31 -4.77
N ALA A 40 -7.66 -7.39 -4.20
CA ALA A 40 -6.47 -8.07 -4.72
C ALA A 40 -6.75 -8.71 -6.09
N GLU A 41 -7.91 -9.32 -6.25
CA GLU A 41 -8.40 -9.87 -7.51
C GLU A 41 -8.55 -8.77 -8.58
N LEU A 42 -9.18 -7.64 -8.24
CA LEU A 42 -9.35 -6.50 -9.14
C LEU A 42 -8.00 -5.89 -9.58
N LEU A 43 -7.00 -5.89 -8.70
CA LEU A 43 -5.64 -5.44 -8.99
C LEU A 43 -4.78 -6.49 -9.70
N GLY A 44 -5.24 -7.74 -9.80
CA GLY A 44 -4.47 -8.85 -10.37
C GLY A 44 -3.23 -9.23 -9.55
N ILE A 45 -3.27 -9.04 -8.23
CA ILE A 45 -2.14 -9.36 -7.33
C ILE A 45 -2.54 -10.34 -6.24
N ASN A 46 -1.56 -11.00 -5.64
CA ASN A 46 -1.81 -11.84 -4.48
C ASN A 46 -2.32 -11.00 -3.29
N ARG A 47 -3.38 -11.46 -2.61
CA ARG A 47 -3.93 -10.83 -1.39
C ARG A 47 -2.88 -10.60 -0.30
N ASN A 48 -1.89 -11.49 -0.15
CA ASN A 48 -0.80 -11.30 0.80
C ASN A 48 0.10 -10.13 0.41
N THR A 49 0.34 -9.95 -0.90
CA THR A 49 1.07 -8.79 -1.43
C THR A 49 0.29 -7.50 -1.19
N LEU A 50 -1.03 -7.50 -1.46
CA LEU A 50 -1.89 -6.36 -1.15
C LEU A 50 -1.84 -6.01 0.34
N ARG A 51 -1.94 -7.00 1.23
CA ARG A 51 -1.88 -6.80 2.68
C ARG A 51 -0.54 -6.18 3.12
N SER A 52 0.56 -6.62 2.54
CA SER A 52 1.89 -6.05 2.80
C SER A 52 2.01 -4.61 2.32
N LYS A 53 1.48 -4.30 1.12
CA LYS A 53 1.44 -2.93 0.58
C LYS A 53 0.58 -1.99 1.43
N ILE A 54 -0.60 -2.43 1.86
CA ILE A 54 -1.48 -1.67 2.78
C ILE A 54 -0.73 -1.28 4.05
N ARG A 55 -0.01 -2.23 4.68
CA ARG A 55 0.78 -1.96 5.89
C ARG A 55 1.93 -1.00 5.63
N LYS A 56 2.64 -1.16 4.51
CA LYS A 56 3.78 -0.31 4.14
C LYS A 56 3.36 1.13 3.86
N LEU A 57 2.22 1.32 3.20
CA LEU A 57 1.69 2.62 2.78
C LEU A 57 0.81 3.30 3.84
N GLY A 58 0.59 2.62 4.98
CA GLY A 58 -0.22 3.12 6.09
C GLY A 58 -1.68 3.34 5.72
N ILE A 59 -2.28 2.42 4.94
CA ILE A 59 -3.67 2.55 4.46
C ILE A 59 -4.63 1.95 5.49
N GLU A 60 -5.64 2.73 5.89
CA GLU A 60 -6.66 2.33 6.86
C GLU A 60 -7.85 1.65 6.18
N VAL A 61 -7.84 0.32 6.14
CA VAL A 61 -8.89 -0.48 5.45
C VAL A 61 -10.27 -0.34 6.09
N ASN A 62 -10.34 -0.06 7.39
CA ASN A 62 -11.62 0.05 8.10
C ASN A 62 -12.42 1.30 7.70
N ARG A 63 -11.83 2.25 6.96
CA ARG A 63 -12.51 3.43 6.44
C ARG A 63 -13.73 3.10 5.56
N TRP A 64 -13.74 1.94 4.90
CA TRP A 64 -14.76 1.53 3.93
C TRP A 64 -15.63 0.36 4.41
N LYS A 65 -15.56 -0.02 5.69
CA LYS A 65 -16.26 -1.18 6.26
C LYS A 65 -17.64 -0.88 6.85
N TYR A 66 -18.28 0.19 6.43
CA TYR A 66 -19.59 0.64 6.90
C TYR A 66 -20.52 0.83 5.72
#